data_AF-A0A9E5LLV6-F1
#
_entry.id   AF-A0A9E5LLV6-F1
#
_cell.length_a   1.000
_cell.length_b   1.000
_cell.length_c   1.000
_cell.angle_alpha   90.00
_cell.angle_beta   90.00
_cell.angle_gamma   90.00
#
_symmetry.space_group_name_H-M   'P 1'
#
loop_
_entity.id
_entity.type
_entity.pdbx_description
1 polymer ?
#
loop_
_entity_poly.entity_id
_entity_poly.type
_entity_poly.pdbx_seq_one_letter_code
_entity_poly.pdbx_strand_id
1 'polypeptide(L)'
;NSLVDEIEKRVNDYDQYLENKEVRKSANELRAIWACGNEYLQSAEPWSVFKTDPDKAAMQIRLSLNLIKLYGVLSEPFIPDTAQKIFDAMHVKDRTWPENIRDALNSLPESGAFEVPEVMFGKISDEERETWKNQFAGS
;
A
#
# COMPACT_ATOMS: atom_id res chain seq x y z
N ASN A 1 -5.88 17.70 8.24
CA ASN A 1 -6.31 17.12 6.94
C ASN A 1 -6.40 15.62 7.22
N SER A 2 -7.59 15.10 7.54
CA SER A 2 -7.75 13.91 8.41
C SER A 2 -6.97 12.67 7.98
N LEU A 3 -6.87 12.39 6.68
CA LEU A 3 -6.19 11.19 6.18
C LEU A 3 -4.68 11.20 6.42
N VAL A 4 -3.99 12.30 6.09
CA VAL A 4 -2.52 12.36 6.22
C VAL A 4 -2.13 12.24 7.69
N ASP A 5 -2.88 12.93 8.56
CA ASP A 5 -2.63 12.92 9.99
C ASP A 5 -2.92 11.51 10.59
N GLU A 6 -3.91 10.78 10.06
CA GLU A 6 -4.16 9.38 10.44
C GLU A 6 -3.06 8.42 9.96
N ILE A 7 -2.63 8.53 8.70
CA ILE A 7 -1.54 7.70 8.16
C ILE A 7 -0.25 7.96 8.94
N GLU A 8 0.06 9.23 9.23
CA GLU A 8 1.24 9.61 10.00
C GLU A 8 1.24 8.95 11.39
N LYS A 9 0.11 9.00 12.10
CA LYS A 9 -0.04 8.31 13.37
C LYS A 9 0.21 6.80 13.23
N ARG A 10 -0.41 6.15 12.24
CA ARG A 10 -0.29 4.69 12.05
C ARG A 10 1.11 4.26 11.65
N VAL A 11 1.82 5.05 10.84
CA VAL A 11 3.22 4.75 10.51
C VAL A 11 4.12 4.89 11.73
N ASN A 12 3.89 5.90 12.59
CA ASN A 12 4.62 6.00 13.85
C ASN A 12 4.38 4.80 14.77
N ASP A 13 3.11 4.36 14.91
CA ASP A 13 2.78 3.17 15.69
C ASP A 13 3.42 1.91 15.07
N TYR A 14 3.40 1.79 13.73
CA TYR A 14 4.04 0.72 12.98
C TYR A 14 5.55 0.63 13.23
N ASP A 15 6.25 1.75 13.16
CA ASP A 15 7.69 1.84 13.38
C ASP A 15 8.05 1.45 14.82
N GLN A 16 7.30 1.97 15.81
CA GLN A 16 7.48 1.57 17.21
C GLN A 16 7.28 0.07 17.42
N TYR A 17 6.28 -0.54 16.77
CA TYR A 17 6.08 -1.99 16.86
C TYR A 17 7.19 -2.78 16.19
N LEU A 18 7.73 -2.32 15.06
CA LEU A 18 8.89 -2.95 14.41
C LEU A 18 10.14 -2.89 15.29
N GLU A 19 10.47 -1.73 15.86
CA GLU A 19 11.62 -1.54 16.76
C GLU A 19 11.55 -2.47 17.98
N ASN A 20 10.34 -2.60 18.54
CA ASN A 20 10.06 -3.48 19.68
C ASN A 20 9.91 -4.97 19.30
N LYS A 21 10.10 -5.33 18.03
CA LYS A 21 9.94 -6.70 17.49
C LYS A 21 8.53 -7.27 17.69
N GLU A 22 7.52 -6.41 17.77
CA GLU A 22 6.12 -6.78 17.92
C GLU A 22 5.47 -7.08 16.56
N VAL A 23 6.00 -8.09 15.85
CA VAL A 23 5.70 -8.41 14.44
C VAL A 23 4.19 -8.44 14.11
N ARG A 24 3.37 -9.02 14.99
CA ARG A 24 1.92 -9.10 14.78
C ARG A 24 1.24 -7.73 14.83
N LYS A 25 1.68 -6.85 15.73
CA LYS A 25 1.10 -5.51 15.85
C LYS A 25 1.51 -4.65 14.67
N SER A 26 2.78 -4.68 14.27
CA SER A 26 3.24 -4.01 13.04
C SER A 26 2.49 -4.51 11.79
N ALA A 27 2.26 -5.82 11.64
CA ALA A 27 1.48 -6.34 10.51
C ALA A 27 0.03 -5.83 10.50
N ASN A 28 -0.58 -5.68 11.69
CA ASN A 28 -1.93 -5.13 11.81
C ASN A 28 -1.98 -3.65 11.44
N GLU A 29 -0.99 -2.84 11.86
CA GLU A 29 -0.91 -1.43 11.45
C GLU A 29 -0.65 -1.29 9.95
N LEU A 30 0.23 -2.11 9.37
CA LEU A 30 0.45 -2.13 7.91
C LEU A 30 -0.86 -2.37 7.16
N ARG A 31 -1.66 -3.35 7.61
CA ARG A 31 -2.99 -3.61 7.05
C ARG A 31 -3.94 -2.43 7.24
N ALA A 32 -3.91 -1.77 8.40
CA ALA A 32 -4.77 -0.63 8.68
C ALA A 32 -4.41 0.57 7.79
N ILE A 33 -3.13 0.83 7.55
CA ILE A 33 -2.64 1.86 6.62
C ILE A 33 -3.21 1.63 5.21
N TRP A 34 -3.15 0.38 4.72
CA TRP A 34 -3.74 0.01 3.42
C TRP A 34 -5.26 0.23 3.40
N ALA A 35 -5.95 -0.09 4.49
CA ALA A 35 -7.39 0.13 4.62
C ALA A 35 -7.75 1.62 4.53
N CYS A 36 -7.02 2.50 5.22
CA CYS A 36 -7.25 3.95 5.19
C CYS A 36 -7.18 4.51 3.75
N GLY A 37 -6.18 4.10 2.95
CA GLY A 37 -6.11 4.58 1.57
C GLY A 37 -7.18 3.99 0.65
N ASN A 38 -7.64 2.76 0.90
CA ASN A 38 -8.79 2.20 0.20
C ASN A 38 -10.07 2.97 0.52
N GLU A 39 -10.32 3.26 1.80
CA GLU A 39 -11.47 4.07 2.25
C GLU A 39 -11.41 5.49 1.67
N TYR A 40 -10.22 6.07 1.57
CA TYR A 40 -10.03 7.34 0.87
C TYR A 40 -10.46 7.25 -0.59
N LEU A 41 -9.95 6.28 -1.36
CA LEU A 41 -10.27 6.16 -2.78
C LEU A 41 -11.78 5.91 -3.00
N GLN A 42 -12.40 5.12 -2.13
CA GLN A 42 -13.83 4.84 -2.15
C GLN A 42 -14.68 6.07 -1.83
N SER A 43 -14.30 6.86 -0.82
CA SER A 43 -15.04 8.09 -0.45
C SER A 43 -14.78 9.24 -1.41
N ALA A 44 -13.59 9.28 -2.02
CA ALA A 44 -13.20 10.30 -2.99
C ALA A 44 -13.90 10.13 -4.34
N GLU A 45 -14.26 8.90 -4.72
CA GLU A 45 -14.93 8.51 -5.96
C GLU A 45 -14.37 9.23 -7.22
N PRO A 46 -13.06 9.13 -7.51
CA PRO A 46 -12.45 9.90 -8.60
C PRO A 46 -13.08 9.59 -9.97
N TRP A 47 -13.60 8.38 -10.18
CA TRP A 47 -14.34 8.00 -11.40
C TRP A 47 -15.64 8.79 -11.60
N SER A 48 -16.26 9.22 -10.51
CA SER A 48 -17.46 10.08 -10.53
C SER A 48 -17.05 11.54 -10.64
N VAL A 49 -16.08 11.97 -9.83
CA VAL A 49 -15.58 13.36 -9.80
C VAL A 49 -14.99 13.79 -11.13
N PHE A 50 -14.32 12.88 -11.85
CA PHE A 50 -13.73 13.17 -13.17
C PHE A 50 -14.74 13.71 -14.19
N LYS A 51 -16.03 13.37 -14.04
CA LYS A 51 -17.09 13.83 -14.95
C LYS A 51 -17.43 15.31 -14.76
N THR A 52 -17.10 15.89 -13.62
CA THR A 52 -17.45 17.28 -13.26
C THR A 52 -16.24 18.15 -12.98
N ASP A 53 -15.20 17.59 -12.37
CA ASP A 53 -13.97 18.29 -11.98
C ASP A 53 -12.75 17.38 -12.21
N PRO A 54 -12.21 17.36 -13.45
CA PRO A 54 -11.06 16.54 -13.81
C PRO A 54 -9.81 16.84 -12.97
N ASP A 55 -9.59 18.10 -12.61
CA ASP A 55 -8.40 18.52 -11.85
C ASP A 55 -8.45 17.97 -10.42
N LYS A 56 -9.63 18.00 -9.78
CA LYS A 56 -9.83 17.37 -8.48
C LYS A 56 -9.65 15.85 -8.54
N ALA A 57 -10.19 15.19 -9.56
CA ALA A 57 -9.98 13.76 -9.75
C ALA A 57 -8.49 13.42 -9.94
N ALA A 58 -7.76 14.24 -10.71
CA ALA A 58 -6.31 14.08 -10.88
C ALA A 58 -5.56 14.24 -9.55
N MET A 59 -5.92 15.21 -8.72
CA MET A 59 -5.35 15.34 -7.37
C MET A 59 -5.62 14.10 -6.50
N GLN A 60 -6.83 13.54 -6.56
CA GLN A 60 -7.20 12.34 -5.79
C GLN A 60 -6.40 11.10 -6.23
N ILE A 61 -6.25 10.92 -7.54
CA ILE A 61 -5.44 9.83 -8.11
C ILE A 61 -3.96 10.04 -7.77
N ARG A 62 -3.44 11.27 -7.85
CA ARG A 62 -2.06 11.57 -7.47
C ARG A 62 -1.77 11.19 -6.01
N LEU A 63 -2.66 11.49 -5.08
CA LEU A 63 -2.50 11.06 -3.68
C LEU A 63 -2.50 9.53 -3.57
N SER A 64 -3.40 8.85 -4.30
CA SER A 64 -3.50 7.39 -4.32
C SER A 64 -2.24 6.72 -4.86
N LEU A 65 -1.61 7.28 -5.89
CA LEU A 65 -0.33 6.80 -6.42
C LEU A 65 0.82 6.98 -5.41
N ASN A 66 0.86 8.10 -4.69
CA ASN A 66 1.86 8.32 -3.63
C ASN A 66 1.66 7.35 -2.45
N LEU A 67 0.40 7.02 -2.12
CA LEU A 67 0.09 5.97 -1.15
C LEU A 67 0.62 4.60 -1.60
N ILE A 68 0.50 4.25 -2.87
CA ILE A 68 1.04 3.00 -3.42
C ILE A 68 2.57 2.94 -3.24
N LYS A 69 3.31 4.03 -3.52
CA LYS A 69 4.75 4.09 -3.24
C LYS A 69 5.04 3.82 -1.75
N LEU A 70 4.33 4.52 -0.86
CA LEU A 70 4.48 4.35 0.59
C LEU A 70 4.23 2.89 1.01
N TYR A 71 3.19 2.26 0.46
CA TYR A 71 2.88 0.85 0.72
C TYR A 71 4.00 -0.08 0.30
N GLY A 72 4.66 0.19 -0.84
CA GLY A 72 5.83 -0.57 -1.27
C GLY A 72 6.93 -0.55 -0.20
N VAL A 73 7.28 0.64 0.29
CA VAL A 73 8.34 0.82 1.31
C VAL A 73 7.97 0.12 2.62
N LEU A 74 6.77 0.39 3.16
CA LEU A 74 6.36 -0.18 4.44
C LEU A 74 6.15 -1.70 4.38
N SER A 75 5.82 -2.25 3.21
CA SER A 75 5.58 -3.68 3.04
C SER A 75 6.85 -4.51 2.87
N GLU A 76 7.99 -3.89 2.54
CA GLU A 76 9.25 -4.58 2.26
C GLU A 76 9.70 -5.57 3.37
N PRO A 77 9.56 -5.26 4.68
CA PRO A 77 9.90 -6.20 5.75
C PRO A 77 9.00 -7.44 5.85
N PHE A 78 7.80 -7.41 5.25
CA PHE A 78 6.79 -8.47 5.36
C PHE A 78 6.61 -9.27 4.06
N ILE A 79 6.59 -8.58 2.92
CA ILE A 79 6.28 -9.12 1.60
C ILE A 79 7.22 -8.51 0.54
N PRO A 80 8.54 -8.76 0.62
CA PRO A 80 9.54 -8.10 -0.22
C PRO A 80 9.30 -8.30 -1.72
N ASP A 81 8.80 -9.47 -2.14
CA ASP A 81 8.49 -9.74 -3.55
C ASP A 81 7.33 -8.87 -4.05
N THR A 82 6.30 -8.67 -3.23
CA THR A 82 5.18 -7.78 -3.58
C THR A 82 5.62 -6.32 -3.56
N ALA A 83 6.44 -5.91 -2.58
CA ALA A 83 7.01 -4.57 -2.55
C ALA A 83 7.82 -4.28 -3.83
N GLN A 84 8.64 -5.23 -4.27
CA GLN A 84 9.39 -5.13 -5.53
C GLN A 84 8.47 -4.95 -6.74
N LYS A 85 7.40 -5.76 -6.86
CA LYS A 85 6.40 -5.60 -7.93
C LYS A 85 5.74 -4.21 -7.91
N ILE A 86 5.47 -3.65 -6.73
CA ILE A 86 4.93 -2.28 -6.61
C ILE A 86 5.94 -1.26 -7.15
N PHE A 87 7.21 -1.37 -6.74
CA PHE A 87 8.25 -0.44 -7.19
C PHE A 87 8.50 -0.52 -8.70
N ASP A 88 8.50 -1.73 -9.26
CA ASP A 88 8.65 -1.94 -10.70
C ASP A 88 7.49 -1.32 -11.47
N ALA A 89 6.25 -1.62 -11.06
CA ALA A 89 5.05 -1.05 -11.68
C ALA A 89 5.04 0.49 -11.63
N MET A 90 5.50 1.07 -10.52
CA MET A 90 5.53 2.52 -10.34
C MET A 90 6.81 3.19 -10.87
N HIS A 91 7.75 2.43 -11.42
CA HIS A 91 9.09 2.88 -11.81
C HIS A 91 9.84 3.65 -10.70
N VAL A 92 9.65 3.24 -9.44
CA VAL A 92 10.21 3.89 -8.26
C VAL A 92 11.60 3.32 -7.95
N LYS A 93 12.61 4.18 -8.03
CA LYS A 93 13.99 3.86 -7.62
C LYS A 93 14.27 4.21 -6.15
N ASP A 94 13.66 5.28 -5.67
CA ASP A 94 13.79 5.73 -4.29
C ASP A 94 12.85 4.94 -3.38
N ARG A 95 13.45 4.10 -2.54
CA ARG A 95 12.76 3.22 -1.57
C ARG A 95 13.10 3.62 -0.14
N THR A 96 13.55 4.85 0.05
CA THR A 96 13.98 5.35 1.36
C THR A 96 12.82 5.27 2.35
N TRP A 97 13.11 4.78 3.56
CA TRP A 97 12.13 4.77 4.64
C TRP A 97 11.69 6.22 4.93
N PRO A 98 10.39 6.50 5.03
CA PRO A 98 9.93 7.88 5.12
C PRO A 98 10.17 8.44 6.53
N GLU A 99 11.05 9.43 6.65
CA GLU A 99 11.20 10.21 7.89
C GLU A 99 10.05 11.22 8.08
N ASN A 100 9.46 11.68 6.97
CA ASN A 100 8.31 12.57 6.97
C ASN A 100 7.22 12.03 6.03
N ILE A 101 6.06 11.71 6.61
CA ILE A 101 4.95 11.10 5.87
C ILE A 101 4.32 12.05 4.86
N ARG A 102 4.27 13.35 5.18
CA ARG A 102 3.69 14.35 4.27
C ARG A 102 4.54 14.52 3.02
N ASP A 103 5.87 14.50 3.17
CA ASP A 103 6.80 14.58 2.04
C ASP A 103 6.77 13.28 1.23
N ALA A 104 6.72 12.13 1.89
CA ALA A 104 6.57 10.83 1.22
C ALA A 104 5.30 10.79 0.35
N LEU A 105 4.18 11.32 0.86
CA LEU A 105 2.91 11.41 0.14
C LEU A 105 2.88 12.47 -0.99
N ASN A 106 3.96 13.22 -1.18
CA ASN A 106 4.12 14.20 -2.27
C ASN A 106 5.38 13.96 -3.11
N SER A 107 5.98 12.77 -3.04
CA SER A 107 7.31 12.50 -3.60
C SER A 107 7.32 12.04 -5.06
N LEU A 108 6.19 11.58 -5.61
CA LEU A 108 6.13 11.16 -7.01
C LEU A 108 6.06 12.37 -7.97
N PRO A 109 6.78 12.33 -9.11
CA PRO A 109 6.75 13.38 -10.11
C PRO A 109 5.40 13.42 -10.85
N GLU A 110 4.97 14.60 -11.28
CA GLU A 110 3.67 14.82 -11.94
C GLU A 110 3.54 14.10 -13.29
N SER A 111 4.66 13.82 -13.98
CA SER A 111 4.68 13.19 -15.31
C SER A 111 5.23 11.75 -15.30
N GLY A 112 5.19 11.07 -14.15
CA GLY A 112 5.67 9.70 -14.03
C GLY A 112 4.76 8.70 -14.75
N ALA A 113 5.29 7.96 -15.72
CA ALA A 113 4.60 6.79 -16.27
C ALA A 113 4.64 5.64 -15.26
N PHE A 114 3.57 4.86 -15.19
CA PHE A 114 3.47 3.63 -14.41
C PHE A 114 2.86 2.53 -15.28
N GLU A 115 3.10 1.29 -14.90
CA GLU A 115 2.51 0.10 -15.48
C GLU A 115 1.42 -0.45 -14.56
N VAL A 116 0.39 -1.06 -15.14
CA VAL A 116 -0.62 -1.77 -14.35
C VAL A 116 -0.13 -3.21 -14.16
N PRO A 117 0.25 -3.62 -12.94
CA PRO A 117 0.74 -4.97 -12.72
C PRO A 117 -0.40 -5.99 -12.86
N GLU A 118 -0.03 -7.24 -13.12
CA GLU A 118 -0.95 -8.36 -12.94
C GLU A 118 -1.42 -8.46 -11.48
N VAL A 119 -2.42 -9.31 -11.21
CA VAL A 119 -2.98 -9.51 -9.88
C VAL A 119 -1.87 -9.80 -8.86
N MET A 120 -1.69 -8.89 -7.90
CA MET A 120 -0.56 -8.91 -6.96
C MET A 120 -0.61 -10.11 -6.00
N PHE A 121 -1.82 -10.57 -5.65
CA PHE A 121 -2.05 -11.69 -4.76
C PHE A 121 -3.03 -12.68 -5.39
N GLY A 122 -2.53 -13.87 -5.73
CA GLY A 122 -3.39 -14.97 -6.13
C GLY A 122 -4.29 -15.40 -4.97
N LYS A 123 -5.57 -15.62 -5.26
CA LYS A 123 -6.49 -16.19 -4.27
C LYS A 123 -6.13 -17.65 -4.06
N ILE A 124 -5.93 -18.05 -2.80
CA ILE A 124 -5.84 -19.47 -2.44
C ILE A 124 -7.23 -20.08 -2.58
N SER A 125 -7.37 -21.06 -3.46
CA SER A 125 -8.61 -21.80 -3.67
C SER A 125 -8.84 -22.85 -2.58
N ASP A 126 -10.10 -23.27 -2.41
CA ASP A 126 -10.44 -24.33 -1.46
C ASP A 126 -9.80 -25.67 -1.85
N GLU A 127 -9.64 -25.92 -3.16
CA GLU A 127 -8.97 -27.11 -3.69
C GLU A 127 -7.48 -27.15 -3.35
N GLU A 128 -6.76 -26.04 -3.54
CA GLU A 128 -5.35 -25.92 -3.15
C GLU A 128 -5.20 -26.13 -1.64
N ARG A 129 -6.10 -25.54 -0.85
CA ARG A 129 -6.09 -25.67 0.61
C ARG A 129 -6.24 -27.12 1.06
N GLU A 130 -7.20 -27.86 0.51
CA GLU A 130 -7.39 -29.28 0.86
C GLU A 130 -6.24 -30.15 0.34
N THR A 131 -5.71 -29.85 -0.86
CA THR A 131 -4.54 -30.54 -1.41
C THR A 131 -3.32 -30.41 -0.49
N TRP A 132 -2.96 -29.18 -0.10
CA TRP A 132 -1.83 -28.94 0.79
C TRP A 132 -2.04 -29.53 2.18
N LYS A 133 -3.27 -29.46 2.72
CA LYS A 133 -3.60 -30.08 4.00
C LYS A 133 -3.33 -31.58 3.99
N ASN A 134 -3.73 -32.28 2.92
CA ASN A 134 -3.47 -33.72 2.78
C ASN A 134 -1.98 -34.01 2.55
N GLN A 135 -1.33 -33.24 1.68
CA GLN A 135 0.09 -33.41 1.34
C GLN A 135 1.02 -33.22 2.56
N PHE A 136 0.69 -32.29 3.46
CA PHE A 136 1.50 -31.99 4.65
C PHE A 136 0.89 -32.55 5.95
N ALA A 137 -0.07 -33.48 5.87
CA ALA A 137 -0.71 -34.11 7.03
C ALA A 137 0.22 -35.05 7.84
N GLY A 138 1.39 -35.38 7.30
CA GLY A 138 2.39 -36.21 8.00
C GLY A 138 2.07 -37.70 8.06
N SER A 139 1.25 -38.21 7.14
CA SER A 139 1.10 -39.66 6.90
C SER A 139 2.36 -40.27 6.32
#